data_AF-A0A1G6MDA0-F1
#
_entry.id   AF-A0A1G6MDA0-F1
#
_cell.length_a   1.000
_cell.length_b   1.000
_cell.length_c   1.000
_cell.angle_alpha   90.00
_cell.angle_beta   90.00
_cell.angle_gamma   90.00
#
_symmetry.space_group_name_H-M   'P 1'
#
loop_
_entity.id
_entity.type
_entity.pdbx_description
1 polymer ?
#
loop_
_entity_poly.entity_id
_entity_poly.type
_entity_poly.pdbx_seq_one_letter_code
_entity_poly.pdbx_strand_id
1 'polypeptide(L)'
;MSETLRSAPPHSLDQQVRTQLRKWPQRPPGVMPSPKQPGTWLRGRPGDWAATNQPFLKLPGSNRLRTLPDGLWLHFSPSPVDPYVDILCIEACSSLQNLLDKRSRFSPTTSSLMAYCPLDWLLGPAQPNDETPRWRLIRMLRTEPAGPMILPVRDVRVVFGLKTRHYEGFVRYQVAQPHEFYCPMDALTAEHGHENPDMRALIARASATANFMRLP
;
A
#
# COMPACT_ATOMS: atom_id res chain seq x y z
N MET A 1 27.69 41.07 -6.15
CA MET A 1 27.64 39.82 -5.36
C MET A 1 26.34 39.14 -5.72
N SER A 2 26.40 38.09 -6.55
CA SER A 2 25.22 37.43 -7.11
C SER A 2 24.91 36.21 -6.25
N GLU A 3 23.78 36.25 -5.54
CA GLU A 3 23.28 35.13 -4.75
C GLU A 3 22.99 33.95 -5.68
N THR A 4 23.79 32.90 -5.50
CA THR A 4 23.58 31.60 -6.12
C THR A 4 22.30 31.02 -5.52
N LEU A 5 21.20 31.07 -6.27
CA LEU A 5 20.02 30.26 -6.02
C LEU A 5 20.45 28.79 -5.97
N ARG A 6 20.65 28.28 -4.75
CA ARG A 6 20.89 26.86 -4.49
C ARG A 6 19.60 26.13 -4.89
N SER A 7 19.58 25.57 -6.09
CA SER A 7 18.55 24.62 -6.48
C SER A 7 18.56 23.49 -5.45
N ALA A 8 17.43 23.24 -4.78
CA ALA A 8 17.28 22.09 -3.91
C ALA A 8 17.69 20.83 -4.68
N PRO A 9 18.38 19.86 -4.04
CA PRO A 9 18.72 18.61 -4.70
C PRO A 9 17.44 17.95 -5.23
N PRO A 10 17.46 17.35 -6.44
CA PRO A 10 16.27 16.71 -6.99
C PRO A 10 15.74 15.70 -5.99
N HIS A 11 14.48 15.86 -5.58
CA HIS A 11 13.81 14.88 -4.73
C HIS A 11 13.97 13.49 -5.37
N SER A 12 14.40 12.50 -4.58
CA SER A 12 14.44 11.14 -5.09
C SER A 12 13.04 10.75 -5.54
N LEU A 13 12.94 9.94 -6.61
CA LEU A 13 11.64 9.51 -7.14
C LEU A 13 10.75 8.89 -6.06
N ASP A 14 11.35 8.13 -5.14
CA ASP A 14 10.68 7.54 -3.98
C ASP A 14 10.08 8.61 -3.06
N GLN A 15 10.78 9.72 -2.83
CA GLN A 15 10.27 10.83 -2.04
C GLN A 15 9.09 11.51 -2.77
N GLN A 16 9.19 11.73 -4.08
CA GLN A 16 8.12 12.31 -4.87
C GLN A 16 6.85 11.45 -4.84
N VAL A 17 7.00 10.14 -5.03
CA VAL A 17 5.89 9.19 -4.95
C VAL A 17 5.27 9.21 -3.55
N ARG A 18 6.07 9.09 -2.48
CA ARG A 18 5.55 9.15 -1.11
C ARG A 18 4.86 10.47 -0.80
N THR A 19 5.33 11.59 -1.34
CA THR A 19 4.66 12.89 -1.20
C THR A 19 3.26 12.85 -1.81
N GLN A 20 3.09 12.30 -3.01
CA GLN A 20 1.75 12.20 -3.61
C GLN A 20 0.88 11.15 -2.92
N LEU A 21 1.42 9.98 -2.56
CA LEU A 21 0.67 8.94 -1.86
C LEU A 21 0.16 9.38 -0.48
N ARG A 22 0.79 10.37 0.18
CA ARG A 22 0.22 10.97 1.40
C ARG A 22 -1.06 11.76 1.16
N LYS A 23 -1.27 12.28 -0.06
CA LYS A 23 -2.52 12.96 -0.45
C LYS A 23 -3.65 11.97 -0.73
N TRP A 24 -3.33 10.69 -0.96
CA TRP A 24 -4.33 9.68 -1.26
C TRP A 24 -5.20 9.38 -0.03
N PRO A 25 -6.49 9.08 -0.22
CA PRO A 25 -7.41 8.83 0.90
C PRO A 25 -7.05 7.57 1.71
N GLN A 26 -7.61 7.51 2.93
CA GLN A 26 -7.47 6.36 3.84
C GLN A 26 -7.96 5.05 3.22
N ARG A 27 -9.04 5.11 2.43
CA ARG A 27 -9.48 4.01 1.56
C ARG A 27 -8.79 4.17 0.21
N PRO A 28 -8.26 3.10 -0.42
CA PRO A 28 -7.67 3.21 -1.74
C PRO A 28 -8.63 3.85 -2.76
N PRO A 29 -8.14 4.74 -3.65
CA PRO A 29 -9.00 5.43 -4.61
C PRO A 29 -9.69 4.43 -5.55
N GLY A 30 -10.97 4.65 -5.86
CA GLY A 30 -11.76 3.73 -6.69
C GLY A 30 -12.29 2.50 -5.97
N VAL A 31 -11.77 2.13 -4.80
CA VAL A 31 -12.37 1.07 -3.97
C VAL A 31 -13.60 1.64 -3.26
N MET A 32 -14.77 1.08 -3.56
CA MET A 32 -16.03 1.48 -2.96
C MET A 32 -16.33 0.64 -1.71
N PRO A 33 -16.96 1.22 -0.67
CA PRO A 33 -17.56 0.42 0.38
C PRO A 33 -18.50 -0.61 -0.25
N SER A 34 -18.36 -1.86 0.16
CA SER A 34 -19.24 -2.92 -0.29
C SER A 34 -19.58 -3.80 0.91
N PRO A 35 -20.86 -4.18 1.10
CA PRO A 35 -21.21 -5.24 2.04
C PRO A 35 -20.43 -6.54 1.77
N LYS A 36 -20.01 -6.74 0.51
CA LYS A 36 -19.26 -7.90 0.05
C LYS A 36 -17.81 -7.97 0.53
N GLN A 37 -17.24 -6.85 0.97
CA GLN A 37 -15.93 -6.79 1.65
C GLN A 37 -16.12 -5.99 2.93
N PRO A 38 -16.69 -6.63 3.97
CA PRO A 38 -16.88 -5.98 5.25
C PRO A 38 -15.52 -5.74 5.89
N GLY A 39 -15.32 -4.54 6.42
CA GLY A 39 -14.07 -4.15 7.05
C GLY A 39 -13.75 -2.68 6.82
N THR A 40 -12.60 -2.28 7.33
CA THR A 40 -12.09 -0.92 7.18
C THR A 40 -10.72 -0.98 6.52
N TRP A 41 -10.57 -0.25 5.43
CA TRP A 41 -9.27 0.03 4.85
C TRP A 41 -8.55 1.06 5.71
N LEU A 42 -7.32 0.74 6.13
CA LEU A 42 -6.44 1.68 6.79
C LEU A 42 -5.15 1.87 6.00
N ARG A 43 -4.76 3.12 5.79
CA ARG A 43 -3.46 3.44 5.18
C ARG A 43 -2.36 3.21 6.22
N GLY A 44 -1.51 2.24 5.96
CA GLY A 44 -0.31 1.95 6.74
C GLY A 44 0.89 2.80 6.30
N ARG A 45 1.07 3.02 5.00
CA ARG A 45 2.16 3.83 4.43
C ARG A 45 1.69 4.61 3.19
N PRO A 46 2.32 5.75 2.88
CA PRO A 46 3.19 6.51 3.77
C PRO A 46 2.38 7.16 4.92
N GLY A 47 2.93 7.15 6.12
CA GLY A 47 2.45 7.93 7.25
C GLY A 47 2.96 9.37 7.21
N ASP A 48 2.64 10.12 8.25
CA ASP A 48 3.15 11.49 8.42
C ASP A 48 4.67 11.54 8.45
N TRP A 49 5.24 12.69 8.12
CA TRP A 49 6.70 12.88 8.09
C TRP A 49 7.35 12.61 9.46
N ALA A 50 6.63 12.86 10.55
CA ALA A 50 7.07 12.59 11.91
C ALA A 50 6.84 11.14 12.37
N ALA A 51 6.08 10.33 11.62
CA ALA A 51 5.75 8.96 12.01
C ALA A 51 6.97 8.05 11.83
N THR A 52 7.64 7.75 12.93
CA THR A 52 8.85 6.90 12.99
C THR A 52 8.54 5.41 12.89
N ASN A 53 7.35 4.98 13.32
CA ASN A 53 6.92 3.59 13.31
C ASN A 53 5.64 3.41 12.50
N GLN A 54 5.77 2.76 11.35
CA GLN A 54 4.67 2.53 10.42
C GLN A 54 4.58 1.05 10.10
N PRO A 55 3.39 0.54 9.73
CA PRO A 55 3.25 -0.83 9.28
C PRO A 55 4.24 -1.23 8.20
N PHE A 56 4.67 -2.48 8.25
CA PHE A 56 5.58 -3.09 7.30
C PHE A 56 5.26 -4.56 7.09
N LEU A 57 5.81 -5.15 6.05
CA LEU A 57 5.65 -6.57 5.75
C LEU A 57 6.94 -7.32 6.10
N LYS A 58 6.80 -8.56 6.52
CA LYS A 58 7.94 -9.45 6.82
C LYS A 58 7.60 -10.90 6.48
N LEU A 59 8.64 -11.71 6.30
CA LEU A 59 8.46 -13.16 6.21
C LEU A 59 8.14 -13.73 7.61
N PRO A 60 7.28 -14.75 7.71
CA PRO A 60 7.09 -15.50 8.95
C PRO A 60 8.43 -15.96 9.54
N GLY A 61 8.59 -15.82 10.86
CA GLY A 61 9.82 -16.20 11.56
C GLY A 61 11.03 -15.26 11.38
N SER A 62 10.98 -14.30 10.46
CA SER A 62 12.07 -13.33 10.26
C SER A 62 11.77 -11.99 10.95
N ASN A 63 12.76 -11.47 11.67
CA ASN A 63 12.75 -10.10 12.20
C ASN A 63 13.79 -9.19 11.53
N ARG A 64 14.62 -9.75 10.63
CA ARG A 64 15.72 -9.03 9.96
C ARG A 64 15.28 -8.39 8.65
N LEU A 65 14.46 -9.09 7.87
CA LEU A 65 14.03 -8.64 6.56
C LEU A 65 12.64 -7.99 6.66
N ARG A 66 12.59 -6.69 6.37
CA ARG A 66 11.35 -5.91 6.30
C ARG A 66 11.17 -5.41 4.88
N THR A 67 9.97 -5.59 4.35
CA THR A 67 9.52 -4.93 3.13
C THR A 67 8.76 -3.68 3.54
N LEU A 68 9.20 -2.53 3.02
CA LEU A 68 8.65 -1.21 3.32
C LEU A 68 8.09 -0.61 2.02
N PRO A 69 6.85 -0.96 1.64
CA PRO A 69 6.26 -0.43 0.42
C PRO A 69 6.21 1.10 0.42
N ASP A 70 6.30 1.70 -0.77
CA ASP A 70 6.15 3.16 -0.92
C ASP A 70 4.73 3.60 -0.54
N GLY A 71 3.73 2.76 -0.85
CA GLY A 71 2.37 2.84 -0.31
C GLY A 71 1.88 1.49 0.20
N LEU A 72 1.16 1.48 1.32
CA LEU A 72 0.59 0.29 1.93
C LEU A 72 -0.78 0.61 2.50
N TRP A 73 -1.79 -0.11 2.03
CA TRP A 73 -3.13 -0.12 2.58
C TRP A 73 -3.46 -1.52 3.11
N LEU A 74 -4.10 -1.55 4.28
CA LEU A 74 -4.40 -2.74 5.05
C LEU A 74 -5.91 -2.88 5.16
N HIS A 75 -6.46 -4.02 4.77
CA HIS A 75 -7.87 -4.36 4.94
C HIS A 75 -7.99 -5.52 5.92
N PHE A 76 -8.35 -5.19 7.17
CA PHE A 76 -8.39 -6.16 8.26
C PHE A 76 -9.60 -7.07 8.19
N SER A 77 -9.41 -8.31 8.63
CA SER A 77 -10.51 -9.25 8.85
C SER A 77 -11.60 -8.63 9.73
N PRO A 78 -12.89 -8.84 9.42
CA PRO A 78 -13.98 -8.39 10.26
C PRO A 78 -14.13 -9.24 11.54
N SER A 79 -13.44 -10.39 11.63
CA SER A 79 -13.70 -11.42 12.64
C SER A 79 -12.46 -11.76 13.46
N PRO A 80 -12.57 -11.82 14.81
CA PRO A 80 -11.46 -12.26 15.66
C PRO A 80 -11.14 -13.75 15.55
N VAL A 81 -12.08 -14.58 15.07
CA VAL A 81 -11.86 -16.04 14.97
C VAL A 81 -11.04 -16.43 13.74
N ASP A 82 -10.96 -15.54 12.75
CA ASP A 82 -10.16 -15.73 11.53
C ASP A 82 -9.34 -14.46 11.25
N PRO A 83 -8.25 -14.24 12.00
CA PRO A 83 -7.47 -13.01 11.93
C PRO A 83 -6.51 -13.03 10.73
N TYR A 84 -6.77 -12.15 9.77
CA TYR A 84 -5.90 -11.91 8.61
C TYR A 84 -5.95 -10.44 8.20
N VAL A 85 -5.10 -10.08 7.25
CA VAL A 85 -5.17 -8.81 6.52
C VAL A 85 -5.01 -9.03 5.02
N ASP A 86 -5.82 -8.35 4.22
CA ASP A 86 -5.55 -8.21 2.78
C ASP A 86 -4.80 -6.91 2.55
N ILE A 87 -3.88 -6.88 1.59
CA ILE A 87 -3.04 -5.70 1.35
C ILE A 87 -3.14 -5.19 -0.09
N LEU A 88 -3.10 -3.87 -0.21
CA LEU A 88 -2.77 -3.18 -1.45
C LEU A 88 -1.46 -2.42 -1.24
N CYS A 89 -0.45 -2.76 -2.04
CA CYS A 89 0.85 -2.11 -2.04
C CYS A 89 1.03 -1.28 -3.31
N ILE A 90 1.81 -0.20 -3.17
CA ILE A 90 2.27 0.63 -4.28
C ILE A 90 3.78 0.71 -4.20
N GLU A 91 4.44 0.50 -5.34
CA GLU A 91 5.89 0.44 -5.44
C GLU A 91 6.40 1.24 -6.64
N ALA A 92 7.23 2.26 -6.37
CA ALA A 92 7.86 3.05 -7.41
C ALA A 92 9.09 2.33 -7.96
N CYS A 93 9.09 1.94 -9.23
CA CYS A 93 10.21 1.21 -9.83
C CYS A 93 10.96 2.11 -10.82
N SER A 94 12.17 2.52 -10.43
CA SER A 94 13.00 3.43 -11.21
C SER A 94 13.78 2.75 -12.35
N SER A 95 13.90 1.41 -12.29
CA SER A 95 14.60 0.56 -13.26
C SER A 95 13.96 -0.83 -13.33
N LEU A 96 14.30 -1.62 -14.37
CA LEU A 96 13.87 -3.02 -14.48
C LEU A 96 14.44 -3.88 -13.34
N GLN A 97 15.72 -3.69 -12.96
CA GLN A 97 16.32 -4.41 -11.84
C GLN A 97 15.57 -4.14 -10.53
N ASN A 98 15.20 -2.87 -10.31
CA ASN A 98 14.42 -2.48 -9.13
C ASN A 98 13.02 -3.09 -9.14
N LEU A 99 12.38 -3.16 -10.32
CA LEU A 99 11.12 -3.89 -10.48
C LEU A 99 11.28 -5.36 -10.11
N LEU A 100 12.28 -6.08 -10.65
CA LEU A 100 12.46 -7.50 -10.40
C LEU A 100 12.74 -7.82 -8.92
N ASP A 101 13.59 -7.01 -8.27
CA ASP A 101 13.83 -7.10 -6.83
C ASP A 101 12.53 -6.89 -6.04
N LYS A 102 11.75 -5.85 -6.33
CA LYS A 102 10.48 -5.59 -5.65
C LYS A 102 9.46 -6.71 -5.91
N ARG A 103 9.29 -7.18 -7.15
CA ARG A 103 8.41 -8.31 -7.51
C ARG A 103 8.69 -9.56 -6.68
N SER A 104 9.97 -9.90 -6.48
CA SER A 104 10.35 -11.07 -5.69
C SER A 104 9.83 -11.04 -4.25
N ARG A 105 9.62 -9.85 -3.67
CA ARG A 105 9.15 -9.65 -2.29
C ARG A 105 7.64 -9.81 -2.11
N PHE A 106 6.88 -9.79 -3.20
CA PHE A 106 5.42 -9.85 -3.17
C PHE A 106 4.84 -11.09 -3.84
N SER A 107 5.68 -12.02 -4.30
CA SER A 107 5.27 -13.24 -4.99
C SER A 107 4.57 -14.22 -4.03
N PRO A 108 3.23 -14.36 -4.10
CA PRO A 108 2.47 -15.20 -3.16
C PRO A 108 2.62 -16.70 -3.47
N THR A 109 3.07 -17.04 -4.68
CA THR A 109 3.32 -18.43 -5.10
C THR A 109 4.58 -19.01 -4.47
N THR A 110 5.49 -18.14 -4.01
CA THR A 110 6.81 -18.54 -3.50
C THR A 110 7.05 -18.13 -2.05
N SER A 111 6.19 -17.28 -1.48
CA SER A 111 6.35 -16.83 -0.09
C SER A 111 5.03 -16.44 0.56
N SER A 112 4.99 -16.58 1.89
CA SER A 112 3.94 -16.01 2.74
C SER A 112 4.43 -14.71 3.36
N LEU A 113 3.53 -13.75 3.55
CA LEU A 113 3.83 -12.47 4.18
C LEU A 113 3.05 -12.31 5.49
N MET A 114 3.66 -11.63 6.45
CA MET A 114 3.01 -11.14 7.66
C MET A 114 3.01 -9.61 7.62
N ALA A 115 1.88 -8.99 7.96
CA ALA A 115 1.83 -7.57 8.24
C ALA A 115 2.13 -7.33 9.71
N TYR A 116 3.11 -6.48 9.99
CA TYR A 116 3.39 -5.97 11.33
C TYR A 116 2.79 -4.58 11.47
N CYS A 117 1.88 -4.40 12.42
CA CYS A 117 1.28 -3.12 12.78
C CYS A 117 1.80 -2.69 14.15
N PRO A 118 2.65 -1.65 14.22
CA PRO A 118 3.16 -1.14 15.49
C PRO A 118 2.05 -0.66 16.44
N LEU A 119 2.29 -0.76 17.75
CA LEU A 119 1.32 -0.34 18.77
C LEU A 119 1.00 1.15 18.70
N ASP A 120 2.01 2.01 18.57
CA ASP A 120 1.85 3.46 18.42
C ASP A 120 1.06 3.85 17.17
N TRP A 121 1.24 3.11 16.07
CA TRP A 121 0.39 3.28 14.89
C TRP A 121 -1.07 2.86 15.14
N LEU A 122 -1.31 1.78 15.89
CA LEU A 122 -2.66 1.31 16.24
C LEU A 122 -3.40 2.28 17.17
N LEU A 123 -2.68 2.88 18.12
CA LEU A 123 -3.21 3.85 19.08
C LEU A 123 -3.35 5.26 18.49
N GLY A 124 -2.60 5.58 17.44
CA GLY A 124 -2.68 6.87 16.75
C GLY A 124 -3.99 7.08 15.96
N PRO A 125 -4.30 8.33 15.60
CA PRO A 125 -5.54 8.70 14.92
C PRO A 125 -5.60 8.12 13.50
N ALA A 126 -6.78 7.73 13.05
CA ALA A 126 -6.97 7.15 11.72
C ALA A 126 -6.82 8.18 10.59
N GLN A 127 -7.20 9.43 10.83
CA GLN A 127 -7.11 10.55 9.89
C GLN A 127 -6.68 11.84 10.64
N PRO A 128 -6.10 12.84 9.97
CA PRO A 128 -5.71 14.09 10.63
C PRO A 128 -6.85 14.83 11.34
N ASN A 129 -8.07 14.74 10.81
CA ASN A 129 -9.26 15.43 11.34
C ASN A 129 -10.17 14.50 12.15
N ASP A 130 -9.72 13.29 12.48
CA ASP A 130 -10.47 12.31 13.25
C ASP A 130 -9.54 11.63 14.26
N GLU A 131 -9.70 12.00 15.53
CA GLU A 131 -8.89 11.48 16.64
C GLU A 131 -9.18 10.01 16.96
N THR A 132 -10.16 9.38 16.31
CA THR A 132 -10.47 7.97 16.51
C THR A 132 -9.22 7.11 16.32
N PRO A 133 -8.76 6.38 17.36
CA PRO A 133 -7.63 5.49 17.24
C PRO A 133 -7.88 4.42 16.18
N ARG A 134 -6.86 4.09 15.38
CA ARG A 134 -6.97 3.09 14.31
C ARG A 134 -7.51 1.76 14.79
N TRP A 135 -7.13 1.31 15.99
CA TRP A 135 -7.61 0.04 16.56
C TRP A 135 -9.14 -0.02 16.71
N ARG A 136 -9.81 1.11 16.98
CA ARG A 136 -11.28 1.15 17.09
C ARG A 136 -12.00 0.91 15.76
N LEU A 137 -11.31 1.14 14.64
CA LEU A 137 -11.83 0.88 13.30
C LEU A 137 -11.61 -0.57 12.85
N ILE A 138 -10.78 -1.33 13.57
CA ILE A 138 -10.43 -2.72 13.28
C ILE A 138 -11.40 -3.62 14.03
N ARG A 139 -12.43 -4.11 13.34
CA ARG A 139 -13.56 -4.86 13.95
C ARG A 139 -13.16 -6.13 14.70
N MET A 140 -12.04 -6.75 14.32
CA MET A 140 -11.52 -7.92 15.03
C MET A 140 -10.93 -7.58 16.41
N LEU A 141 -10.58 -6.32 16.69
CA LEU A 141 -10.11 -5.89 18.00
C LEU A 141 -11.30 -5.44 18.86
N ARG A 142 -11.55 -6.17 19.96
CA ARG A 142 -12.63 -5.86 20.92
C ARG A 142 -12.16 -5.00 22.09
N THR A 143 -10.87 -5.02 22.38
CA THR A 143 -10.22 -4.27 23.45
C THR A 143 -9.00 -3.56 22.89
N GLU A 144 -8.55 -2.53 23.60
CA GLU A 144 -7.33 -1.82 23.25
C GLU A 144 -6.14 -2.80 23.20
N PRO A 145 -5.33 -2.79 22.14
CA PRO A 145 -4.17 -3.67 22.03
C PRO A 145 -3.07 -3.26 23.02
N ALA A 146 -2.49 -4.22 23.72
CA ALA A 146 -1.35 -3.99 24.62
C ALA A 146 0.03 -4.10 23.93
N GLY A 147 0.05 -4.45 22.63
CA GLY A 147 1.27 -4.72 21.88
C GLY A 147 1.07 -4.59 20.38
N PRO A 148 2.14 -4.75 19.59
CA PRO A 148 2.04 -4.74 18.14
C PRO A 148 1.19 -5.91 17.66
N MET A 149 0.51 -5.70 16.54
CA MET A 149 -0.30 -6.72 15.92
C MET A 149 0.43 -7.32 14.73
N ILE A 150 0.46 -8.65 14.64
CA ILE A 150 1.14 -9.37 13.56
C ILE A 150 0.11 -10.33 12.94
N LEU A 151 -0.22 -10.11 11.67
CA LEU A 151 -1.27 -10.86 10.98
C LEU A 151 -0.74 -11.53 9.72
N PRO A 152 -1.20 -12.74 9.38
CA PRO A 152 -0.96 -13.30 8.07
C PRO A 152 -1.62 -12.44 7.00
N VAL A 153 -0.89 -12.23 5.91
CA VAL A 153 -1.44 -11.59 4.71
C VAL A 153 -2.15 -12.67 3.89
N ARG A 154 -3.45 -12.49 3.67
CA ARG A 154 -4.30 -13.46 2.95
C ARG A 154 -4.33 -13.18 1.45
N ASP A 155 -4.59 -11.93 1.06
CA ASP A 155 -4.52 -11.48 -0.35
C ASP A 155 -3.49 -10.37 -0.50
N VAL A 156 -2.69 -10.45 -1.57
CA VAL A 156 -1.65 -9.47 -1.92
C VAL A 156 -2.02 -8.87 -3.25
N ARG A 157 -2.01 -7.54 -3.32
CA ARG A 157 -2.19 -6.78 -4.57
C ARG A 157 -1.14 -5.69 -4.63
N VAL A 158 -0.42 -5.59 -5.74
CA VAL A 158 0.69 -4.64 -5.86
C VAL A 158 0.59 -3.86 -7.16
N VAL A 159 0.64 -2.55 -7.05
CA VAL A 159 0.73 -1.63 -8.19
C VAL A 159 2.16 -1.16 -8.33
N PHE A 160 2.81 -1.52 -9.42
CA PHE A 160 4.15 -1.05 -9.79
C PHE A 160 4.05 0.17 -10.69
N GLY A 161 4.61 1.28 -10.24
CA GLY A 161 4.86 2.44 -11.09
C GLY A 161 6.13 2.23 -11.89
N LEU A 162 6.08 2.44 -13.21
CA LEU A 162 7.24 2.29 -14.08
C LEU A 162 7.52 3.57 -14.85
N LYS A 163 8.79 3.98 -14.95
CA LYS A 163 9.18 5.05 -15.89
C LYS A 163 8.77 4.68 -17.32
N THR A 164 8.41 5.66 -18.14
CA THR A 164 7.85 5.49 -19.49
C THR A 164 8.54 4.40 -20.31
N ARG A 165 9.88 4.48 -20.45
CA ARG A 165 10.66 3.49 -21.20
C ARG A 165 10.49 2.05 -20.68
N HIS A 166 10.40 1.87 -19.36
CA HIS A 166 10.22 0.55 -18.74
C HIS A 166 8.76 0.09 -18.83
N TYR A 167 7.81 1.01 -18.68
CA TYR A 167 6.38 0.72 -18.82
C TYR A 167 6.07 0.21 -20.24
N GLU A 168 6.48 0.94 -21.27
CA GLU A 168 6.27 0.56 -22.66
C GLU A 168 6.93 -0.78 -23.01
N GLY A 169 8.16 -1.00 -22.52
CA GLY A 169 8.84 -2.28 -22.69
C GLY A 169 8.12 -3.43 -21.99
N PHE A 170 7.65 -3.21 -20.77
CA PHE A 170 6.92 -4.23 -20.01
C PHE A 170 5.61 -4.61 -20.70
N VAL A 171 4.79 -3.61 -21.09
CA VAL A 171 3.50 -3.84 -21.75
C VAL A 171 3.65 -4.61 -23.06
N ARG A 172 4.75 -4.41 -23.81
CA ARG A 172 4.98 -5.10 -25.08
C ARG A 172 5.45 -6.55 -24.95
N TYR A 173 6.21 -6.86 -23.90
CA TYR A 173 7.00 -8.11 -23.86
C TYR A 173 6.81 -8.96 -22.61
N GLN A 174 6.08 -8.48 -21.61
CA GLN A 174 5.94 -9.15 -20.32
C GLN A 174 4.47 -9.38 -19.98
N VAL A 175 4.24 -10.36 -19.11
CA VAL A 175 2.91 -10.68 -18.58
C VAL A 175 2.90 -10.43 -17.07
N ALA A 176 1.91 -9.66 -16.63
CA ALA A 176 1.63 -9.43 -15.22
C ALA A 176 1.11 -10.72 -14.56
N GLN A 177 1.58 -11.01 -13.33
CA GLN A 177 0.97 -12.04 -12.51
C GLN A 177 -0.39 -11.56 -11.95
N PRO A 178 -1.28 -12.47 -11.50
CA PRO A 178 -2.64 -12.10 -11.08
C PRO A 178 -2.74 -11.05 -9.94
N HIS A 179 -1.69 -10.92 -9.13
CA HIS A 179 -1.62 -9.94 -8.04
C HIS A 179 -0.93 -8.62 -8.45
N GLU A 180 -0.38 -8.55 -9.66
CA GLU A 180 0.45 -7.46 -10.14
C GLU A 180 -0.33 -6.53 -11.07
N PHE A 181 -0.22 -5.24 -10.81
CA PHE A 181 -0.81 -4.16 -11.58
C PHE A 181 0.29 -3.18 -11.95
N TYR A 182 0.17 -2.53 -13.09
CA TYR A 182 1.20 -1.64 -13.61
C TYR A 182 0.59 -0.31 -14.01
N CYS A 183 1.30 0.77 -13.71
CA CYS A 183 0.94 2.10 -14.17
C CYS A 183 2.20 2.89 -14.58
N PRO A 184 2.03 3.88 -15.46
CA PRO A 184 3.06 4.88 -15.70
C PRO A 184 3.45 5.65 -14.42
N MET A 185 4.75 5.91 -14.23
CA MET A 185 5.28 6.60 -13.05
C MET A 185 4.73 8.03 -12.90
N ASP A 186 4.56 8.73 -14.02
CA ASP A 186 3.95 10.05 -14.08
C ASP A 186 2.54 10.05 -13.48
N ALA A 187 1.74 9.00 -13.70
CA ALA A 187 0.42 8.84 -13.08
C ALA A 187 0.49 8.73 -11.53
N LEU A 188 1.52 8.08 -10.97
CA LEU A 188 1.73 8.03 -9.51
C LEU A 188 2.25 9.35 -8.94
N THR A 189 3.06 10.07 -9.71
CA THR A 189 3.66 11.34 -9.29
C THR A 189 2.82 12.58 -9.58
N ALA A 190 1.70 12.41 -10.30
CA ALA A 190 0.75 13.46 -10.59
C ALA A 190 0.09 13.98 -9.31
N GLU A 191 -0.10 15.30 -9.23
CA GLU A 191 -0.64 15.97 -8.04
C GLU A 191 -2.01 15.43 -7.62
N HIS A 192 -2.91 15.23 -8.59
CA HIS A 192 -4.24 14.67 -8.40
C HIS A 192 -4.33 13.23 -8.94
N GLY A 193 -3.24 12.46 -8.88
CA GLY A 193 -3.19 11.10 -9.45
C GLY A 193 -4.26 10.15 -8.89
N HIS A 194 -4.67 10.34 -7.64
CA HIS A 194 -5.75 9.58 -7.00
C HIS A 194 -7.16 9.90 -7.52
N GLU A 195 -7.33 11.04 -8.20
CA GLU A 195 -8.59 11.46 -8.81
C GLU A 195 -8.70 10.99 -10.26
N ASN A 196 -7.57 10.64 -10.90
CA ASN A 196 -7.52 10.17 -12.28
C ASN A 196 -8.44 8.93 -12.45
N PRO A 197 -9.39 8.96 -13.41
CA PRO A 197 -10.36 7.88 -13.59
C PRO A 197 -9.71 6.53 -13.93
N ASP A 198 -8.63 6.52 -14.71
CA ASP A 198 -7.92 5.29 -15.09
C ASP A 198 -7.16 4.70 -13.89
N MET A 199 -6.57 5.56 -13.05
CA MET A 199 -5.94 5.14 -11.80
C MET A 199 -6.99 4.55 -10.85
N ARG A 200 -8.13 5.23 -10.67
CA ARG A 200 -9.24 4.73 -9.85
C ARG A 200 -9.76 3.39 -10.37
N ALA A 201 -9.92 3.24 -11.68
CA ALA A 201 -10.34 1.99 -12.29
C ALA A 201 -9.30 0.87 -12.09
N LEU A 202 -8.00 1.17 -12.22
CA LEU A 202 -6.92 0.22 -11.95
C LEU A 202 -6.93 -0.26 -10.49
N ILE A 203 -7.01 0.68 -9.54
CA ILE A 203 -7.02 0.36 -8.11
C ILE A 203 -8.32 -0.37 -7.70
N ALA A 204 -9.46 -0.03 -8.32
CA ALA A 204 -10.71 -0.78 -8.11
C ALA A 204 -10.57 -2.26 -8.54
N ARG A 205 -9.91 -2.54 -9.67
CA ARG A 205 -9.60 -3.92 -10.11
C ARG A 205 -8.62 -4.63 -9.18
N ALA A 206 -7.78 -3.89 -8.48
CA ALA A 206 -6.89 -4.41 -7.46
C ALA A 206 -7.60 -4.70 -6.12
N SER A 207 -8.91 -4.50 -6.00
CA SER A 207 -9.67 -4.97 -4.84
C SER A 207 -9.86 -6.48 -4.88
N ALA A 208 -9.71 -7.15 -3.73
CA ALA A 208 -10.03 -8.57 -3.58
C ALA A 208 -11.46 -8.92 -4.06
N THR A 209 -12.42 -8.00 -3.93
CA THR A 209 -13.80 -8.20 -4.39
C THR A 209 -13.94 -8.36 -5.90
N ALA A 210 -12.98 -7.83 -6.68
CA ALA A 210 -13.01 -7.88 -8.13
C ALA A 210 -12.85 -9.32 -8.67
N ASN A 211 -12.39 -10.27 -7.85
CA ASN A 211 -12.27 -11.68 -8.22
C ASN A 211 -13.62 -12.42 -8.25
N PHE A 212 -14.68 -11.85 -7.67
CA PHE A 212 -15.91 -12.60 -7.40
C PHE A 212 -17.08 -12.03 -8.19
N MET A 213 -17.68 -12.85 -9.04
CA MET A 213 -18.91 -12.51 -9.77
C MET A 213 -20.08 -12.27 -8.79
N ARG A 214 -20.17 -13.09 -7.74
CA ARG A 214 -21.14 -13.00 -6.65
C ARG A 214 -20.42 -13.27 -5.34
N LEU A 215 -20.75 -12.53 -4.30
CA LEU A 215 -20.29 -12.77 -2.93
C LEU A 215 -21.53 -13.15 -2.10
N PRO A 216 -21.37 -14.00 -1.07
CA PRO A 216 -22.48 -14.47 -0.22
C PRO A 216 -23.28 -13.32 0.38
#